data_AF-A0A962GEA3-F1
#
_entry.id   AF-A0A962GEA3-F1
#
_cell.length_a   1.000
_cell.length_b   1.000
_cell.length_c   1.000
_cell.angle_alpha   90.00
_cell.angle_beta   90.00
_cell.angle_gamma   90.00
#
_symmetry.space_group_name_H-M   'P 1'
#
loop_
_entity.id
_entity.type
_entity.pdbx_description
1 polymer ?
#
loop_
_entity_poly.entity_id
_entity_poly.type
_entity_poly.pdbx_seq_one_letter_code
_entity_poly.pdbx_strand_id
1 'polypeptide(L)'
;QIGRNDRSTTKLELVDSRDLEISLAMQDIGNRAEIRHSSALHMLGHRLGVIAGRPAFEPAEMPLGPLALAHALQYALSDLDIELGERVRVFHDFDTIVMGPIDQFYERLNQYLADQRVLPNLQFQMRRAGPAENGHGKKAAAAERQDEAEEPTPPAAPASSAGGAAPPAARGSSSPAPGPRQAAPRSYPPGPAPGAAASAEE
;
A
#
# COMPACT_ATOMS: atom_id res chain seq x y z
N GLN A 1 41.89 -10.08 -44.69
CA GLN A 1 40.94 -9.01 -44.30
C GLN A 1 41.15 -8.72 -42.81
N ILE A 2 40.83 -7.52 -42.32
CA ILE A 2 40.85 -7.17 -40.88
C ILE A 2 39.45 -6.71 -40.47
N GLY A 3 39.02 -7.06 -39.25
CA GLY A 3 37.65 -6.89 -38.76
C GLY A 3 37.18 -5.44 -38.64
N ARG A 4 35.85 -5.23 -38.65
CA ARG A 4 35.25 -3.88 -38.72
C ARG A 4 33.98 -3.64 -37.88
N ASN A 5 33.35 -4.66 -37.29
CA ASN A 5 31.99 -4.54 -36.75
C ASN A 5 31.86 -4.49 -35.21
N ASP A 6 32.86 -4.92 -34.44
CA ASP A 6 32.70 -5.18 -32.99
C ASP A 6 32.62 -3.91 -32.12
N ARG A 7 32.75 -2.73 -32.74
CA ARG A 7 32.69 -1.41 -32.08
C ARG A 7 31.33 -0.72 -32.11
N SER A 8 30.33 -1.31 -32.79
CA SER A 8 28.94 -0.79 -32.79
C SER A 8 28.01 -1.60 -31.89
N THR A 9 28.18 -2.92 -31.79
CA THR A 9 27.37 -3.79 -30.92
C THR A 9 27.54 -3.40 -29.45
N THR A 10 28.77 -3.43 -28.97
CA THR A 10 29.15 -3.09 -27.59
C THR A 10 28.69 -1.69 -27.16
N LYS A 11 28.72 -0.70 -28.06
CA LYS A 11 28.22 0.66 -27.75
C LYS A 11 26.71 0.71 -27.60
N LEU A 12 25.95 -0.09 -28.37
CA LEU A 12 24.50 -0.15 -28.24
C LEU A 12 24.09 -0.89 -26.97
N GLU A 13 24.70 -2.06 -26.69
CA GLU A 13 24.47 -2.85 -25.46
C GLU A 13 24.76 -2.03 -24.19
N LEU A 14 25.83 -1.22 -24.19
CA LEU A 14 26.18 -0.35 -23.06
C LEU A 14 25.28 0.89 -22.90
N VAL A 15 24.53 1.30 -23.92
CA VAL A 15 23.52 2.37 -23.81
C VAL A 15 22.19 1.78 -23.36
N ASP A 16 21.75 0.69 -23.98
CA ASP A 16 20.54 -0.05 -23.62
C ASP A 16 20.56 -0.47 -22.13
N SER A 17 21.72 -0.94 -21.65
CA SER A 17 21.92 -1.26 -20.22
C SER A 17 21.75 -0.06 -19.28
N ARG A 18 22.15 1.15 -19.70
CA ARG A 18 22.05 2.39 -18.90
C ARG A 18 20.61 2.88 -18.82
N ASP A 19 19.93 2.90 -19.96
CA ASP A 19 18.54 3.36 -20.05
C ASP A 19 17.60 2.35 -19.36
N LEU A 20 17.92 1.04 -19.41
CA LEU A 20 17.25 0.00 -18.63
C LEU A 20 17.43 0.18 -17.12
N GLU A 21 18.67 0.43 -16.63
CA GLU A 21 18.92 0.64 -15.20
C GLU A 21 18.14 1.85 -14.66
N ILE A 22 18.13 2.97 -15.39
CA ILE A 22 17.37 4.15 -15.03
C ILE A 22 15.86 3.89 -15.11
N SER A 23 15.38 3.17 -16.15
CA SER A 23 13.96 2.83 -16.29
C SER A 23 13.46 1.94 -15.14
N LEU A 24 14.26 0.95 -14.72
CA LEU A 24 13.97 0.11 -13.56
C LEU A 24 13.94 0.95 -12.29
N ALA A 25 14.93 1.83 -12.05
CA ALA A 25 14.95 2.72 -10.90
C ALA A 25 13.72 3.64 -10.83
N MET A 26 13.31 4.25 -11.95
CA MET A 26 12.08 5.06 -12.03
C MET A 26 10.83 4.25 -11.69
N GLN A 27 10.70 3.04 -12.26
CA GLN A 27 9.54 2.17 -12.02
C GLN A 27 9.47 1.70 -10.56
N ASP A 28 10.61 1.38 -9.95
CA ASP A 28 10.72 0.97 -8.56
C ASP A 28 10.34 2.09 -7.58
N ILE A 29 10.83 3.31 -7.84
CA ILE A 29 10.45 4.52 -7.08
C ILE A 29 8.96 4.82 -7.25
N GLY A 30 8.46 4.74 -8.49
CA GLY A 30 7.05 4.91 -8.83
C GLY A 30 6.15 3.97 -8.02
N ASN A 31 6.38 2.66 -8.16
CA ASN A 31 5.66 1.61 -7.42
C ASN A 31 5.71 1.82 -5.90
N ARG A 32 6.88 2.12 -5.32
CA ARG A 32 7.03 2.34 -3.88
C ARG A 32 6.21 3.55 -3.41
N ALA A 33 6.26 4.65 -4.15
CA ALA A 33 5.55 5.88 -3.81
C ALA A 33 4.03 5.78 -4.04
N GLU A 34 3.59 5.07 -5.09
CA GLU A 34 2.17 4.80 -5.36
C GLU A 34 1.52 3.95 -4.26
N ILE A 35 2.21 2.89 -3.79
CA ILE A 35 1.74 2.10 -2.65
C ILE A 35 1.69 2.96 -1.37
N ARG A 36 2.78 3.69 -1.09
CA ARG A 36 2.96 4.55 0.11
C ARG A 36 1.85 5.62 0.23
N HIS A 37 1.46 6.25 -0.88
CA HIS A 37 0.55 7.39 -0.93
C HIS A 37 -0.81 7.09 -1.58
N SER A 38 -1.13 5.80 -1.74
CA SER A 38 -2.29 5.28 -2.50
C SER A 38 -3.63 5.93 -2.18
N SER A 39 -3.90 6.25 -0.91
CA SER A 39 -5.14 6.92 -0.47
C SER A 39 -5.28 8.33 -1.08
N ALA A 40 -4.27 9.18 -0.90
CA ALA A 40 -4.28 10.56 -1.41
C ALA A 40 -4.25 10.60 -2.95
N LEU A 41 -3.51 9.67 -3.58
CA LEU A 41 -3.46 9.48 -5.02
C LEU A 41 -4.83 9.09 -5.62
N HIS A 42 -5.53 8.12 -5.02
CA HIS A 42 -6.84 7.68 -5.50
C HIS A 42 -7.91 8.77 -5.35
N MET A 43 -7.89 9.50 -4.23
CA MET A 43 -8.73 10.68 -4.00
C MET A 43 -8.51 11.76 -5.07
N LEU A 44 -7.23 12.04 -5.41
CA LEU A 44 -6.86 13.00 -6.44
C LEU A 44 -7.26 12.51 -7.84
N GLY A 45 -7.02 11.24 -8.17
CA GLY A 45 -7.37 10.62 -9.45
C GLY A 45 -8.88 10.62 -9.74
N HIS A 46 -9.71 10.43 -8.71
CA HIS A 46 -11.17 10.58 -8.83
C HIS A 46 -11.59 12.04 -9.08
N ARG A 47 -10.99 13.01 -8.37
CA ARG A 47 -11.29 14.44 -8.54
C ARG A 47 -10.83 14.96 -9.91
N LEU A 48 -9.65 14.57 -10.36
CA LEU A 48 -9.14 14.87 -11.69
C LEU A 48 -10.00 14.23 -12.79
N GLY A 49 -10.52 13.01 -12.58
CA GLY A 49 -11.45 12.36 -13.50
C GLY A 49 -12.70 13.20 -13.77
N VAL A 50 -13.33 13.71 -12.69
CA VAL A 50 -14.49 14.61 -12.79
C VAL A 50 -14.16 15.90 -13.54
N ILE A 51 -13.01 16.52 -13.28
CA ILE A 51 -12.55 17.74 -13.97
C ILE A 51 -12.31 17.48 -15.46
N ALA A 52 -11.74 16.31 -15.79
CA ALA A 52 -11.48 15.89 -17.16
C ALA A 52 -12.71 15.31 -17.90
N GLY A 53 -13.88 15.25 -17.25
CA GLY A 53 -15.10 14.64 -17.81
C GLY A 53 -14.96 13.15 -18.14
N ARG A 54 -14.01 12.45 -17.50
CA ARG A 54 -13.63 11.05 -17.81
C ARG A 54 -13.70 10.17 -16.54
N PRO A 55 -13.50 8.84 -16.64
CA PRO A 55 -13.30 7.99 -15.47
C PRO A 55 -12.18 8.48 -14.54
N ALA A 56 -12.13 7.96 -13.32
CA ALA A 56 -11.01 8.24 -12.42
C ALA A 56 -9.67 7.83 -13.07
N PHE A 57 -8.61 8.59 -12.81
CA PHE A 57 -7.27 8.21 -13.25
C PHE A 57 -6.77 7.04 -12.40
N GLU A 58 -6.34 5.96 -13.05
CA GLU A 58 -5.55 4.90 -12.40
C GLU A 58 -4.19 5.47 -11.95
N PRO A 59 -3.56 4.95 -10.87
CA PRO A 59 -2.33 5.51 -10.31
C PRO A 59 -1.20 5.70 -11.33
N ALA A 60 -0.97 4.71 -12.18
CA ALA A 60 0.06 4.72 -13.22
C ALA A 60 -0.25 5.67 -14.41
N GLU A 61 -1.50 6.10 -14.59
CA GLU A 61 -1.89 7.14 -15.57
C GLU A 61 -1.95 8.55 -14.97
N MET A 62 -1.72 8.70 -13.66
CA MET A 62 -2.02 9.95 -12.97
C MET A 62 -1.02 11.04 -13.38
N PRO A 63 -1.46 12.21 -13.91
CA PRO A 63 -0.56 13.19 -14.53
C PRO A 63 0.37 13.93 -13.55
N LEU A 64 0.09 13.81 -12.24
CA LEU A 64 0.95 14.27 -11.15
C LEU A 64 1.47 13.08 -10.32
N GLY A 65 1.40 11.86 -10.84
CA GLY A 65 1.79 10.63 -10.15
C GLY A 65 3.30 10.46 -10.02
N PRO A 66 3.78 9.60 -9.10
CA PRO A 66 5.20 9.40 -8.85
C PRO A 66 6.01 9.04 -10.10
N LEU A 67 5.49 8.15 -10.96
CA LEU A 67 6.14 7.76 -12.20
C LEU A 67 6.18 8.91 -13.24
N ALA A 68 5.09 9.69 -13.34
CA ALA A 68 5.05 10.87 -14.22
C ALA A 68 6.07 11.95 -13.78
N LEU A 69 6.24 12.15 -12.47
CA LEU A 69 7.24 13.06 -11.91
C LEU A 69 8.68 12.53 -12.10
N ALA A 70 8.88 11.20 -12.00
CA ALA A 70 10.16 10.57 -12.31
C ALA A 70 10.54 10.72 -13.79
N HIS A 71 9.59 10.55 -14.72
CA HIS A 71 9.80 10.82 -16.14
C HIS A 71 10.08 12.31 -16.43
N ALA A 72 9.40 13.24 -15.74
CA ALA A 72 9.68 14.67 -15.86
C ALA A 72 11.10 15.02 -15.38
N LEU A 73 11.59 14.36 -14.32
CA LEU A 73 12.98 14.46 -13.87
C LEU A 73 13.96 13.86 -14.90
N GLN A 74 13.68 12.67 -15.44
CA GLN A 74 14.52 12.06 -16.48
C GLN A 74 14.63 12.94 -17.73
N TYR A 75 13.52 13.59 -18.14
CA TYR A 75 13.52 14.55 -19.23
C TYR A 75 14.32 15.82 -18.89
N ALA A 76 14.23 16.34 -17.67
CA ALA A 76 15.07 17.46 -17.23
C ALA A 76 16.57 17.10 -17.13
N LEU A 77 16.91 15.81 -16.98
CA LEU A 77 18.28 15.30 -16.93
C LEU A 77 18.83 14.81 -18.28
N SER A 78 18.02 14.68 -19.34
CA SER A 78 18.49 14.12 -20.62
C SER A 78 19.63 14.94 -21.22
N ASP A 79 19.51 16.26 -21.12
CA ASP A 79 20.36 17.25 -21.77
C ASP A 79 21.66 17.55 -20.98
N LEU A 80 21.82 16.94 -19.80
CA LEU A 80 22.98 17.13 -18.93
C LEU A 80 23.93 15.91 -19.03
N ASP A 81 25.20 16.16 -19.34
CA ASP A 81 26.25 15.13 -19.44
C ASP A 81 26.70 14.67 -18.04
N ILE A 82 25.85 13.85 -17.41
CA ILE A 82 26.00 13.29 -16.06
C ILE A 82 26.27 11.78 -16.17
N GLU A 83 27.24 11.26 -15.43
CA GLU A 83 27.56 9.84 -15.41
C GLU A 83 26.39 9.00 -14.83
N LEU A 84 26.24 7.75 -15.30
CA LEU A 84 25.18 6.83 -14.86
C LEU A 84 25.05 6.74 -13.33
N GLY A 85 26.17 6.56 -12.62
CA GLY A 85 26.16 6.45 -11.15
C GLY A 85 25.71 7.73 -10.43
N GLU A 86 25.90 8.90 -11.05
CA GLU A 86 25.37 10.17 -10.55
C GLU A 86 23.89 10.33 -10.91
N ARG A 87 23.47 9.95 -12.13
CA ARG A 87 22.03 9.92 -12.49
C ARG A 87 21.22 9.01 -11.56
N VAL A 88 21.71 7.81 -11.27
CA VAL A 88 21.08 6.87 -10.30
C VAL A 88 21.04 7.47 -8.88
N ARG A 89 22.09 8.19 -8.45
CA ARG A 89 22.08 8.93 -7.18
C ARG A 89 21.00 10.02 -7.15
N VAL A 90 20.83 10.78 -8.24
CA VAL A 90 19.76 11.80 -8.32
C VAL A 90 18.37 11.17 -8.18
N PHE A 91 18.14 9.96 -8.72
CA PHE A 91 16.87 9.23 -8.51
C PHE A 91 16.69 8.72 -7.08
N HIS A 92 17.75 8.22 -6.43
CA HIS A 92 17.71 7.86 -5.00
C HIS A 92 17.35 9.07 -4.11
N ASP A 93 17.99 10.21 -4.39
CA ASP A 93 17.76 11.44 -3.64
C ASP A 93 16.37 12.03 -3.94
N PHE A 94 15.81 11.80 -5.14
CA PHE A 94 14.42 12.10 -5.49
C PHE A 94 13.38 11.24 -4.74
N ASP A 95 13.59 9.92 -4.55
CA ASP A 95 12.69 9.10 -3.69
C ASP A 95 12.71 9.66 -2.26
N THR A 96 13.89 9.98 -1.74
CA THR A 96 14.09 10.44 -0.36
C THR A 96 13.53 11.85 -0.12
N ILE A 97 13.89 12.82 -0.96
CA ILE A 97 13.61 14.26 -0.75
C ILE A 97 12.24 14.65 -1.30
N VAL A 98 11.78 14.02 -2.39
CA VAL A 98 10.52 14.38 -3.05
C VAL A 98 9.45 13.33 -2.78
N MET A 99 9.66 12.05 -3.13
CA MET A 99 8.62 11.01 -2.97
C MET A 99 8.39 10.58 -1.52
N GLY A 100 9.29 10.91 -0.59
CA GLY A 100 9.08 10.79 0.85
C GLY A 100 7.93 11.69 1.31
N PRO A 101 8.11 13.03 1.29
CA PRO A 101 7.12 14.00 1.81
C PRO A 101 5.96 14.39 0.87
N ILE A 102 5.89 13.87 -0.36
CA ILE A 102 4.88 14.29 -1.38
C ILE A 102 3.41 14.13 -0.95
N ASP A 103 3.10 13.32 0.06
CA ASP A 103 1.76 13.23 0.65
C ASP A 103 1.17 14.62 1.01
N GLN A 104 2.00 15.52 1.57
CA GLN A 104 1.55 16.90 1.90
C GLN A 104 1.20 17.74 0.66
N PHE A 105 1.74 17.40 -0.51
CA PHE A 105 1.40 18.06 -1.78
C PHE A 105 0.09 17.49 -2.35
N TYR A 106 -0.06 16.16 -2.36
CA TYR A 106 -1.32 15.53 -2.77
C TYR A 106 -2.50 15.92 -1.87
N GLU A 107 -2.28 16.04 -0.56
CA GLU A 107 -3.32 16.44 0.38
C GLU A 107 -3.73 17.92 0.18
N ARG A 108 -2.79 18.84 -0.06
CA ARG A 108 -3.10 20.23 -0.41
C ARG A 108 -3.87 20.35 -1.73
N LEU A 109 -3.51 19.55 -2.75
CA LEU A 109 -4.27 19.49 -4.00
C LEU A 109 -5.69 18.95 -3.77
N ASN A 110 -5.83 17.90 -2.96
CA ASN A 110 -7.13 17.33 -2.58
C ASN A 110 -8.02 18.34 -1.84
N GLN A 111 -7.46 19.07 -0.88
CA GLN A 111 -8.16 20.13 -0.14
C GLN A 111 -8.59 21.27 -1.06
N TYR A 112 -7.70 21.80 -1.90
CA TYR A 112 -8.04 22.84 -2.88
C TYR A 112 -9.17 22.41 -3.81
N LEU A 113 -9.15 21.17 -4.32
CA LEU A 113 -10.21 20.65 -5.17
C LEU A 113 -11.53 20.42 -4.40
N ALA A 114 -11.47 20.05 -3.12
CA ALA A 114 -12.65 19.97 -2.25
C ALA A 114 -13.29 21.36 -2.03
N ASP A 115 -12.49 22.40 -1.83
CA ASP A 115 -12.93 23.79 -1.69
C ASP A 115 -13.59 24.31 -2.98
N GLN A 116 -13.05 23.93 -4.14
CA GLN A 116 -13.70 24.14 -5.45
C GLN A 116 -14.92 23.22 -5.70
N ARG A 117 -15.39 22.50 -4.66
CA ARG A 117 -16.55 21.59 -4.66
C ARG A 117 -16.42 20.37 -5.60
N VAL A 118 -15.20 20.01 -6.00
CA VAL A 118 -14.92 18.79 -6.76
C VAL A 118 -14.90 17.60 -5.79
N LEU A 119 -16.04 16.91 -5.69
CA LEU A 119 -16.26 15.77 -4.78
C LEU A 119 -15.77 16.06 -3.33
N PRO A 120 -16.32 17.05 -2.62
CA PRO A 120 -15.82 17.45 -1.30
C PRO A 120 -15.94 16.30 -0.28
N ASN A 121 -17.05 15.56 -0.32
CA ASN A 121 -17.38 14.47 0.62
C ASN A 121 -16.87 13.09 0.15
N LEU A 122 -15.91 13.03 -0.78
CA LEU A 122 -15.29 11.76 -1.20
C LEU A 122 -14.51 11.14 -0.02
N GLN A 123 -14.49 9.81 0.08
CA GLN A 123 -13.70 9.09 1.07
C GLN A 123 -13.05 7.86 0.45
N PHE A 124 -11.78 7.63 0.77
CA PHE A 124 -11.05 6.44 0.32
C PHE A 124 -11.49 5.20 1.10
N GLN A 125 -12.24 4.30 0.45
CA GLN A 125 -12.60 3.00 1.01
C GLN A 125 -11.65 1.92 0.49
N MET A 126 -10.58 1.65 1.23
CA MET A 126 -9.67 0.55 0.89
C MET A 126 -10.42 -0.78 1.00
N ARG A 127 -10.72 -1.40 -0.15
CA ARG A 127 -11.36 -2.73 -0.21
C ARG A 127 -10.42 -3.79 0.37
N ARG A 128 -10.58 -4.10 1.65
CA ARG A 128 -10.03 -5.32 2.26
C ARG A 128 -10.65 -6.52 1.55
N ALA A 129 -9.82 -7.26 0.81
CA ALA A 129 -10.17 -8.58 0.29
C ALA A 129 -10.24 -9.59 1.45
N GLY A 130 -11.37 -9.60 2.15
CA GLY A 130 -11.73 -10.73 3.01
C GLY A 130 -12.03 -11.97 2.15
N PRO A 131 -11.87 -13.20 2.68
CA PRO A 131 -12.33 -14.41 2.00
C PRO A 131 -13.82 -14.30 1.66
N ALA A 132 -14.20 -14.65 0.44
CA ALA A 132 -15.59 -14.63 0.01
C ALA A 132 -16.36 -15.83 0.59
N GLU A 133 -16.89 -15.69 1.80
CA GLU A 133 -17.86 -16.67 2.32
C GLU A 133 -19.15 -16.62 1.48
N ASN A 134 -19.49 -17.74 0.85
CA ASN A 134 -20.70 -17.93 0.05
C ASN A 134 -21.97 -18.05 0.94
N GLY A 135 -22.31 -16.97 1.64
CA GLY A 135 -23.46 -16.87 2.54
C GLY A 135 -24.80 -16.65 1.83
N HIS A 136 -25.21 -17.53 0.91
CA HIS A 136 -26.53 -17.46 0.25
C HIS A 136 -27.69 -17.89 1.19
N GLY A 137 -27.92 -17.10 2.24
CA GLY A 137 -28.96 -17.29 3.27
C GLY A 137 -30.38 -17.05 2.75
N LYS A 138 -30.92 -18.01 2.00
CA LYS A 138 -32.25 -17.91 1.36
C LYS A 138 -33.39 -18.18 2.36
N LYS A 139 -33.93 -17.14 3.00
CA LYS A 139 -35.30 -17.21 3.58
C LYS A 139 -36.00 -15.85 3.63
N ALA A 140 -37.14 -15.74 2.95
CA ALA A 140 -38.10 -14.67 3.12
C ALA A 140 -39.33 -15.21 3.85
N ALA A 141 -39.80 -14.51 4.89
CA ALA A 141 -41.10 -14.71 5.52
C ALA A 141 -41.47 -13.49 6.38
N ALA A 142 -42.62 -12.87 6.07
CA ALA A 142 -43.39 -11.98 6.92
C ALA A 142 -44.86 -12.48 6.88
N ALA A 143 -45.77 -12.16 7.80
CA ALA A 143 -45.66 -11.44 9.08
C ALA A 143 -46.09 -12.38 10.24
N GLU A 144 -46.64 -12.04 11.42
CA GLU A 144 -47.55 -10.98 11.92
C GLU A 144 -47.27 -10.73 13.43
N ARG A 145 -47.15 -9.48 13.89
CA ARG A 145 -48.13 -8.66 14.67
C ARG A 145 -48.48 -9.12 16.11
N GLN A 146 -48.13 -8.24 17.07
CA GLN A 146 -48.98 -7.69 18.16
C GLN A 146 -49.45 -8.62 19.30
N ASP A 147 -49.55 -8.24 20.59
CA ASP A 147 -49.07 -7.11 21.45
C ASP A 147 -49.04 -7.69 22.92
N GLU A 148 -48.88 -7.05 24.10
CA GLU A 148 -48.89 -5.65 24.54
C GLU A 148 -47.91 -5.37 25.73
N ALA A 149 -48.31 -5.49 27.02
CA ALA A 149 -47.53 -5.01 28.20
C ALA A 149 -47.79 -5.74 29.55
N GLU A 150 -46.86 -5.62 30.51
CA GLU A 150 -47.06 -5.04 31.88
C GLU A 150 -45.84 -5.27 32.83
N GLU A 151 -45.50 -4.28 33.68
CA GLU A 151 -44.49 -4.36 34.77
C GLU A 151 -44.95 -3.49 35.96
N PRO A 152 -44.85 -3.98 37.23
CA PRO A 152 -44.24 -3.14 38.27
C PRO A 152 -43.37 -3.89 39.32
N THR A 153 -42.59 -3.10 40.07
CA THR A 153 -41.45 -3.48 40.95
C THR A 153 -41.76 -3.47 42.49
N PRO A 154 -40.76 -3.47 43.41
CA PRO A 154 -39.99 -4.61 43.95
C PRO A 154 -40.51 -4.97 45.38
N PRO A 155 -39.93 -4.64 46.58
CA PRO A 155 -38.56 -4.31 47.06
C PRO A 155 -37.77 -5.61 47.46
N ALA A 156 -36.73 -5.72 48.31
CA ALA A 156 -36.01 -4.84 49.26
C ALA A 156 -34.55 -5.32 49.54
N ALA A 157 -33.84 -4.63 50.45
CA ALA A 157 -32.57 -5.02 51.11
C ALA A 157 -32.59 -4.54 52.59
N PRO A 158 -31.58 -4.81 53.47
CA PRO A 158 -30.41 -3.92 53.55
C PRO A 158 -29.07 -4.48 54.15
N ALA A 159 -27.99 -3.67 54.03
CA ALA A 159 -26.81 -3.56 54.95
C ALA A 159 -25.86 -4.78 55.17
N SER A 160 -24.56 -4.67 55.54
CA SER A 160 -23.45 -3.68 55.42
C SER A 160 -22.14 -4.41 55.87
N SER A 161 -20.90 -3.92 56.08
CA SER A 161 -20.20 -2.60 56.02
C SER A 161 -18.67 -2.86 55.84
N ALA A 162 -17.96 -2.27 54.89
CA ALA A 162 -17.18 -1.01 54.97
C ALA A 162 -15.74 -1.07 55.59
N GLY A 163 -14.77 -0.40 54.93
CA GLY A 163 -13.39 -0.13 55.41
C GLY A 163 -12.32 -1.17 55.03
N GLY A 164 -11.05 -0.81 54.78
CA GLY A 164 -10.44 0.51 54.59
C GLY A 164 -8.89 0.55 54.75
N ALA A 165 -8.22 1.46 54.03
CA ALA A 165 -6.81 1.91 54.18
C ALA A 165 -5.65 0.94 53.81
N ALA A 166 -4.45 1.53 53.64
CA ALA A 166 -3.15 0.94 53.27
C ALA A 166 -2.00 1.96 53.58
N PRO A 167 -0.68 1.65 53.44
CA PRO A 167 0.01 0.38 53.17
C PRO A 167 0.75 -0.15 54.45
N PRO A 168 2.08 -0.04 54.76
CA PRO A 168 3.30 0.38 54.02
C PRO A 168 4.54 -0.58 54.03
N ALA A 169 5.48 -0.31 53.10
CA ALA A 169 6.96 -0.44 53.20
C ALA A 169 7.71 -1.79 53.46
N ALA A 170 8.48 -2.18 52.42
CA ALA A 170 9.91 -2.56 52.43
C ALA A 170 10.40 -4.02 52.67
N ARG A 171 11.53 -4.31 51.99
CA ARG A 171 12.32 -5.57 51.89
C ARG A 171 11.65 -6.72 51.10
N GLY A 172 12.35 -7.51 50.27
CA GLY A 172 13.73 -7.37 49.77
C GLY A 172 14.45 -8.70 49.52
N SER A 173 14.38 -9.25 48.30
CA SER A 173 15.18 -10.40 47.81
C SER A 173 15.21 -10.44 46.27
N SER A 174 15.99 -11.36 45.67
CA SER A 174 16.53 -11.20 44.29
C SER A 174 16.41 -12.41 43.37
N SER A 175 16.23 -12.13 42.06
CA SER A 175 16.54 -13.00 40.89
C SER A 175 15.67 -14.25 40.65
N PRO A 176 15.67 -14.84 39.41
CA PRO A 176 16.05 -14.30 38.09
C PRO A 176 14.94 -14.44 37.02
N ALA A 177 15.20 -14.00 35.79
CA ALA A 177 14.26 -14.06 34.66
C ALA A 177 14.31 -15.40 33.87
N PRO A 178 13.20 -15.83 33.24
CA PRO A 178 13.19 -16.92 32.25
C PRO A 178 13.60 -16.44 30.85
N GLY A 179 14.40 -17.23 30.14
CA GLY A 179 14.88 -16.93 28.79
C GLY A 179 13.88 -17.21 27.65
N PRO A 180 14.16 -16.74 26.42
CA PRO A 180 13.26 -16.91 25.27
C PRO A 180 13.22 -18.36 24.77
N ARG A 181 12.02 -18.87 24.51
CA ARG A 181 11.83 -20.16 23.82
C ARG A 181 12.19 -20.03 22.34
N GLN A 182 13.19 -20.79 21.90
CA GLN A 182 13.49 -20.95 20.48
C GLN A 182 12.37 -21.76 19.79
N ALA A 183 11.96 -21.33 18.60
CA ALA A 183 11.00 -22.06 17.76
C ALA A 183 11.75 -22.95 16.76
N ALA A 184 11.38 -24.23 16.68
CA ALA A 184 11.95 -25.16 15.71
C ALA A 184 11.38 -24.91 14.29
N PRO A 185 12.16 -25.11 13.22
CA PRO A 185 11.70 -24.90 11.85
C PRO A 185 10.63 -25.94 11.46
N ARG A 186 9.57 -25.49 10.79
CA ARG A 186 8.57 -26.38 10.18
C ARG A 186 9.13 -26.98 8.89
N SER A 187 9.17 -28.30 8.80
CA SER A 187 9.40 -29.01 7.54
C SER A 187 8.17 -28.92 6.63
N TYR A 188 8.42 -28.67 5.34
CA TYR A 188 7.40 -28.70 4.29
C TYR A 188 7.50 -30.04 3.52
N PRO A 189 6.38 -30.70 3.18
CA PRO A 189 6.41 -31.84 2.27
C PRO A 189 6.64 -31.36 0.82
N PRO A 190 7.36 -32.12 -0.03
CA PRO A 190 7.55 -31.78 -1.43
C PRO A 190 6.25 -31.98 -2.24
N GLY A 191 5.96 -31.04 -3.14
CA GLY A 191 4.89 -31.19 -4.15
C GLY A 191 5.32 -32.08 -5.32
N PRO A 192 4.36 -32.61 -6.12
CA PRO A 192 4.66 -33.45 -7.28
C PRO A 192 5.30 -32.66 -8.43
N ALA A 193 6.16 -33.33 -9.19
CA ALA A 193 6.82 -32.76 -10.36
C ALA A 193 5.87 -32.64 -11.57
N PRO A 194 6.07 -31.65 -12.47
CA PRO A 194 5.32 -31.55 -13.73
C PRO A 194 5.72 -32.67 -14.69
N GLY A 195 4.73 -33.33 -15.30
CA GLY A 195 4.95 -34.33 -16.34
C GLY A 195 5.47 -33.70 -17.64
N ALA A 196 6.43 -34.37 -18.29
CA ALA A 196 6.95 -33.94 -19.58
C ALA A 196 5.96 -34.23 -20.72
N ALA A 197 6.03 -33.43 -21.79
CA ALA A 197 5.25 -33.67 -23.00
C ALA A 197 5.80 -34.86 -23.81
N ALA A 198 4.89 -35.59 -24.46
CA ALA A 198 5.19 -36.52 -25.55
C ALA A 198 4.21 -36.26 -26.70
N SER A 199 4.64 -36.50 -27.93
CA SER A 199 3.89 -36.25 -29.16
C SER A 199 3.43 -37.56 -29.82
N ALA A 200 2.69 -37.45 -30.93
CA ALA A 200 2.34 -38.54 -31.86
C ALA A 200 1.30 -39.57 -31.32
N GLU A 201 0.52 -40.27 -32.15
CA GLU A 201 0.13 -40.11 -33.57
C GLU A 201 -1.21 -40.85 -33.80
N GLU A 202 -1.76 -40.73 -35.01
CA GLU A 202 -2.93 -41.46 -35.57
C GLU A 202 -4.33 -41.14 -35.00
#